data_AF-A0A442SKJ8-F1
#
_entry.id   AF-A0A442SKJ8-F1
#
_cell.length_a   1.000
_cell.length_b   1.000
_cell.length_c   1.000
_cell.angle_alpha   90.00
_cell.angle_beta   90.00
_cell.angle_gamma   90.00
#
_symmetry.space_group_name_H-M   'P 1'
#
loop_
_entity.id
_entity.type
_entity.pdbx_description
1 polymer ?
#
loop_
_entity_poly.entity_id
_entity_poly.type
_entity_poly.pdbx_seq_one_letter_code
_entity_poly.pdbx_strand_id
1 'polypeptide(L)'
;MYSAVTRSIEVQVRPFYLEDRSDPSENRYVWGYQITIDNQSDDFVQLLSRYWHITDGTGRVEEVRGPGVVGDQPELNPGDSYQYTSGCPLSTPSGIMVGHYTMRNKRGETFDIAIPAFSLDLPGTRRTVN
;
A
#
# COMPACT_ATOMS: atom_id res chain seq x y z
N MET A 1 -2.58 4.28 11.50
CA MET A 1 -1.50 4.56 10.52
C MET A 1 -0.52 3.40 10.61
N TYR A 2 -0.10 2.85 9.49
CA TYR A 2 0.80 1.70 9.41
C TYR A 2 2.12 2.16 8.78
N SER A 3 3.25 1.60 9.18
CA SER A 3 4.53 1.89 8.55
C SER A 3 5.46 0.68 8.54
N ALA A 4 6.38 0.66 7.56
CA ALA A 4 7.52 -0.25 7.52
C ALA A 4 8.74 0.52 7.03
N VAL A 5 9.92 0.18 7.57
CA VAL A 5 11.21 0.74 7.13
C VAL A 5 12.06 -0.38 6.56
N THR A 6 12.55 -0.22 5.34
CA THR A 6 13.50 -1.15 4.71
C THR A 6 14.61 -0.34 4.06
N ARG A 7 15.87 -0.62 4.38
CA ARG A 7 17.05 0.12 3.86
C ARG A 7 16.92 1.65 4.05
N SER A 8 16.44 2.09 5.22
CA SER A 8 16.17 3.50 5.53
C SER A 8 15.17 4.19 4.59
N ILE A 9 14.30 3.43 3.93
CA ILE A 9 13.17 3.98 3.18
C ILE A 9 11.92 3.59 3.94
N GLU A 10 11.16 4.59 4.38
CA GLU A 10 9.93 4.40 5.13
C GLU A 10 8.72 4.43 4.18
N VAL A 11 7.85 3.43 4.30
CA VAL A 11 6.56 3.39 3.62
C VAL A 11 5.47 3.52 4.67
N GLN A 12 4.72 4.61 4.62
CA GLN A 12 3.60 4.89 5.52
C GLN A 12 2.28 4.70 4.78
N VAL A 13 1.30 4.06 5.43
CA VAL A 13 -0.02 3.80 4.85
C VAL A 13 -1.13 4.28 5.77
N ARG A 14 -2.06 5.05 5.19
CA ARG A 14 -3.31 5.46 5.82
C ARG A 14 -4.51 4.99 4.99
N PRO A 15 -5.14 3.86 5.36
CA PRO A 15 -6.39 3.43 4.75
C PRO A 15 -7.58 4.24 5.28
N PHE A 16 -8.61 4.40 4.46
CA PHE A 16 -9.88 5.01 4.80
C PHE A 16 -11.01 4.43 3.94
N TYR A 17 -12.20 4.27 4.53
CA TYR A 17 -13.37 3.77 3.82
C TYR A 17 -14.00 4.86 2.95
N LEU A 18 -14.43 4.52 1.73
CA LEU A 18 -15.10 5.42 0.79
C LEU A 18 -16.58 5.06 0.71
N GLU A 19 -17.39 5.65 1.60
CA GLU A 19 -18.83 5.41 1.70
C GLU A 19 -19.55 5.72 0.38
N ASP A 20 -19.27 6.87 -0.24
CA ASP A 20 -19.89 7.31 -1.50
C ASP A 20 -19.59 6.39 -2.71
N ARG A 21 -18.58 5.52 -2.60
CA ARG A 21 -18.21 4.54 -3.66
C ARG A 21 -18.59 3.12 -3.31
N SER A 22 -19.16 2.91 -2.13
CA SER A 22 -19.52 1.61 -1.60
C SER A 22 -21.03 1.40 -1.65
N ASP A 23 -21.44 0.15 -1.71
CA ASP A 23 -22.82 -0.28 -1.53
C ASP A 23 -22.81 -1.60 -0.73
N PRO A 24 -22.94 -1.53 0.60
CA PRO A 24 -22.98 -2.70 1.44
C PRO A 24 -24.12 -3.67 1.11
N SER A 25 -25.23 -3.18 0.53
CA SER A 25 -26.38 -4.03 0.15
C SER A 25 -26.06 -4.94 -1.05
N GLU A 26 -25.11 -4.52 -1.88
CA GLU A 26 -24.58 -5.28 -3.02
C GLU A 26 -23.24 -5.98 -2.70
N ASN A 27 -22.82 -6.01 -1.43
CA ASN A 27 -21.48 -6.45 -1.02
C ASN A 27 -20.33 -5.74 -1.75
N ARG A 28 -20.49 -4.46 -2.12
CA ARG A 28 -19.44 -3.66 -2.74
C ARG A 28 -18.83 -2.72 -1.71
N TYR A 29 -17.58 -2.94 -1.33
CA TYR A 29 -16.89 -2.09 -0.35
C TYR A 29 -15.63 -1.52 -0.99
N VAL A 30 -15.40 -0.22 -0.86
CA VAL A 30 -14.25 0.45 -1.46
C VAL A 30 -13.46 1.19 -0.38
N TRP A 31 -12.16 0.91 -0.33
CA TRP A 31 -11.21 1.66 0.50
C TRP A 31 -10.32 2.52 -0.37
N GLY A 32 -10.08 3.75 0.08
CA GLY A 32 -8.93 4.53 -0.32
C GLY A 32 -7.75 4.22 0.58
N TYR A 33 -6.54 4.34 0.06
CA TYR A 33 -5.33 4.36 0.87
C TYR A 33 -4.39 5.45 0.35
N GLN A 34 -3.86 6.23 1.29
CA GLN A 34 -2.81 7.20 1.03
C GLN A 34 -1.49 6.60 1.48
N ILE A 35 -0.50 6.60 0.59
CA ILE A 35 0.85 6.11 0.86
C ILE A 35 1.84 7.25 0.74
N THR A 36 2.74 7.34 1.72
CA THR A 36 3.94 8.18 1.67
C THR A 36 5.16 7.27 1.62
N ILE A 37 6.09 7.55 0.71
CA ILE A 37 7.39 6.90 0.58
C ILE A 37 8.45 7.94 0.89
N ASP A 38 9.15 7.77 2.02
CA ASP A 38 10.17 8.71 2.49
C ASP A 38 11.56 8.08 2.35
N ASN A 39 12.43 8.70 1.56
CA ASN A 39 13.81 8.27 1.43
C ASN A 39 14.67 8.89 2.55
N GLN A 40 14.84 8.16 3.65
CA GLN A 40 15.69 8.55 4.77
C GLN A 40 17.12 7.97 4.64
N SER A 41 17.46 7.43 3.48
CA SER A 41 18.80 6.94 3.18
C SER A 41 19.69 8.05 2.61
N ASP A 42 20.99 7.80 2.55
CA ASP A 42 21.97 8.71 1.93
C ASP A 42 22.13 8.47 0.41
N ASP A 43 21.31 7.61 -0.19
CA ASP A 43 21.38 7.24 -1.60
C ASP A 43 20.11 7.64 -2.37
N PHE A 44 20.30 7.98 -3.65
CA PHE A 44 19.21 8.10 -4.62
C PHE A 44 18.54 6.75 -4.86
N VAL A 45 17.21 6.75 -4.95
CA VAL A 45 16.40 5.59 -5.29
C VAL A 45 15.26 5.93 -6.25
N GLN A 46 14.85 4.98 -7.07
CA GLN A 46 13.70 5.09 -7.96
C GLN A 46 12.76 3.91 -7.78
N LEU A 47 11.46 4.17 -7.67
CA LEU A 47 10.44 3.13 -7.66
C LEU A 47 10.18 2.64 -9.09
N LEU A 48 10.31 1.34 -9.32
CA LEU A 48 10.11 0.73 -10.64
C LEU A 48 8.75 0.05 -10.77
N SER A 49 8.36 -0.72 -9.76
CA SER A 49 7.13 -1.52 -9.79
C SER A 49 6.60 -1.78 -8.39
N ARG A 50 5.37 -2.27 -8.33
CA ARG A 50 4.69 -2.66 -7.10
C ARG A 50 4.16 -4.08 -7.20
N TYR A 51 4.13 -4.75 -6.06
CA TYR A 51 3.39 -5.98 -5.83
C TYR A 51 2.48 -5.81 -4.62
N TRP A 52 1.26 -6.29 -4.75
CA TRP A 52 0.27 -6.39 -3.68
C TRP A 52 -0.20 -7.83 -3.54
N HIS A 53 -0.32 -8.25 -2.29
CA HIS A 53 -1.02 -9.44 -1.84
C HIS A 53 -2.21 -8.98 -0.98
N ILE A 54 -3.42 -9.19 -1.50
CA ILE A 54 -4.67 -8.72 -0.92
C ILE A 54 -5.45 -9.95 -0.46
N THR A 55 -5.87 -9.97 0.80
CA THR A 55 -6.69 -11.04 1.37
C THR A 55 -8.00 -10.45 1.85
N ASP A 56 -9.12 -10.92 1.32
CA ASP A 56 -10.45 -10.46 1.73
C ASP A 56 -10.93 -11.15 3.03
N GLY A 57 -12.08 -10.73 3.55
CA GLY A 57 -12.65 -11.24 4.81
C GLY A 57 -13.04 -12.72 4.77
N THR A 58 -13.08 -13.36 3.60
CA THR A 58 -13.31 -14.80 3.43
C THR A 58 -12.02 -15.61 3.29
N GLY A 59 -10.86 -14.94 3.29
CA GLY A 59 -9.55 -15.56 3.06
C GLY A 59 -9.21 -15.74 1.58
N ARG A 60 -10.00 -15.19 0.65
CA ARG A 60 -9.65 -15.20 -0.77
C ARG A 60 -8.50 -14.25 -1.03
N VAL A 61 -7.54 -14.70 -1.82
CA VAL A 61 -6.34 -13.93 -2.18
C VAL A 61 -6.44 -13.38 -3.60
N GLU A 62 -6.04 -12.12 -3.76
CA GLU A 62 -5.76 -11.47 -5.04
C GLU A 62 -4.33 -10.92 -5.04
N GLU A 63 -3.62 -11.12 -6.13
CA GLU A 63 -2.27 -10.58 -6.34
C GLU A 63 -2.29 -9.55 -7.46
N VAL A 64 -1.73 -8.36 -7.19
CA VAL A 64 -1.64 -7.28 -8.18
C VAL A 64 -0.18 -6.92 -8.40
N ARG A 65 0.25 -6.92 -9.66
CA ARG A 65 1.59 -6.51 -10.09
C ARG A 65 1.49 -5.45 -11.16
N GLY A 66 2.38 -4.46 -11.13
CA GLY A 66 2.40 -3.46 -12.19
C GLY A 66 3.57 -2.48 -12.09
N PRO A 67 3.88 -1.78 -13.19
CA PRO A 67 4.89 -0.74 -13.20
C PRO A 67 4.44 0.45 -12.36
N GLY A 68 5.39 1.05 -11.66
CA GLY A 68 5.19 2.30 -10.95
C GLY A 68 4.10 2.27 -9.88
N VAL A 69 3.63 3.46 -9.55
CA VAL A 69 2.45 3.75 -8.72
C VAL A 69 1.66 4.85 -9.41
N VAL A 70 0.34 4.70 -9.53
CA VAL A 70 -0.58 5.69 -10.15
C VAL A 70 -0.16 6.22 -11.55
N GLY A 71 0.67 5.49 -12.28
CA GLY A 71 1.20 5.90 -13.59
C GLY A 71 2.63 6.43 -13.56
N ASP A 72 3.20 6.64 -12.37
CA ASP A 72 4.51 7.26 -12.15
C ASP A 72 5.56 6.26 -11.64
N GLN A 73 6.82 6.54 -11.93
CA GLN A 73 8.00 5.86 -11.37
C GLN A 73 8.86 6.88 -10.64
N PRO A 74 8.46 7.31 -9.42
CA PRO A 74 9.09 8.42 -8.73
C PRO A 74 10.56 8.17 -8.42
N GLU A 75 11.35 9.21 -8.60
CA GLU A 75 12.76 9.30 -8.27
C GLU A 75 12.90 10.11 -6.97
N LEU A 76 13.62 9.59 -5.99
CA LEU A 76 13.76 10.15 -4.66
C LEU A 76 15.25 10.32 -4.32
N ASN A 77 15.68 11.56 -4.15
CA ASN A 77 16.98 11.86 -3.54
C ASN A 77 16.92 11.64 -2.02
N PRO A 78 18.07 11.63 -1.33
CA PRO A 78 18.11 11.65 0.13
C PRO A 78 17.26 12.79 0.70
N GLY A 79 16.32 12.45 1.57
CA GLY A 79 15.37 13.38 2.20
C GLY A 79 14.09 13.66 1.41
N ASP A 80 13.98 13.19 0.15
CA ASP A 80 12.76 13.36 -0.64
C ASP A 80 11.64 12.43 -0.15
N SER A 81 10.40 12.89 -0.37
CA SER A 81 9.18 12.13 -0.12
C SER A 81 8.28 12.13 -1.35
N TYR A 82 7.57 11.03 -1.57
CA TYR A 82 6.51 10.94 -2.59
C TYR A 82 5.23 10.40 -1.98
N GLN A 83 4.12 11.08 -2.25
CA GLN A 83 2.81 10.72 -1.73
C GLN A 83 1.81 10.48 -2.86
N TYR A 84 1.03 9.42 -2.74
CA TYR A 84 -0.06 9.13 -3.67
C TYR A 84 -1.26 8.50 -2.97
N THR A 85 -2.41 8.57 -3.63
CA THR A 85 -3.65 7.93 -3.18
C THR A 85 -4.18 6.98 -4.26
N SER A 86 -4.65 5.82 -3.85
CA SER A 86 -5.28 4.83 -4.75
C SER A 86 -6.41 4.10 -4.00
N GLY A 87 -7.12 3.22 -4.70
CA GLY A 87 -8.26 2.48 -4.16
C GLY A 87 -8.10 0.97 -4.22
N CYS A 88 -8.82 0.26 -3.36
CA CYS A 88 -8.98 -1.18 -3.37
C CYS A 88 -10.47 -1.52 -3.14
N PRO A 89 -11.18 -2.05 -4.16
CA PRO A 89 -12.50 -2.63 -3.97
C PRO A 89 -12.39 -4.04 -3.38
N LEU A 90 -13.26 -4.39 -2.43
CA LEU A 90 -13.47 -5.76 -1.96
C LEU A 90 -14.95 -6.12 -1.96
N SER A 91 -15.23 -7.41 -2.06
CA SER A 91 -16.58 -7.98 -1.89
C SER A 91 -16.97 -8.26 -0.44
N THR A 92 -16.12 -7.88 0.52
CA THR A 92 -16.28 -8.16 1.95
C THR A 92 -16.01 -6.89 2.75
N PRO A 93 -16.58 -6.73 3.97
CA PRO A 93 -16.43 -5.52 4.78
C PRO A 93 -15.07 -5.40 5.50
N SER A 94 -14.16 -6.35 5.27
CA SER A 94 -12.84 -6.42 5.89
C SER A 94 -11.83 -7.03 4.94
N GLY A 95 -10.56 -6.63 5.05
CA GLY A 95 -9.47 -7.27 4.32
C GLY A 95 -8.11 -6.85 4.85
N ILE A 96 -7.05 -7.47 4.31
CA ILE A 96 -5.66 -7.12 4.61
C ILE A 96 -4.94 -6.92 3.29
N MET A 97 -4.17 -5.84 3.19
CA MET A 97 -3.22 -5.62 2.10
C MET A 97 -1.80 -5.64 2.66
N VAL A 98 -0.89 -6.27 1.93
CA VAL A 98 0.56 -6.26 2.18
C VAL A 98 1.28 -6.34 0.84
N GLY A 99 2.51 -5.86 0.76
CA GLY A 99 3.21 -5.82 -0.52
C GLY A 99 4.66 -5.39 -0.43
N HIS A 100 5.23 -5.09 -1.59
CA HIS A 100 6.54 -4.45 -1.71
C HIS A 100 6.61 -3.58 -2.96
N TYR A 101 7.53 -2.62 -2.94
CA TYR A 101 7.99 -1.94 -4.14
C TYR A 101 9.35 -2.48 -4.55
N THR A 102 9.55 -2.68 -5.85
CA THR A 102 10.87 -2.87 -6.41
C THR A 102 11.49 -1.52 -6.71
N MET A 103 12.63 -1.26 -6.08
CA MET A 103 13.40 -0.02 -6.17
C MET A 103 14.67 -0.26 -6.98
N ARG A 104 15.25 0.83 -7.49
CA ARG A 104 16.58 0.86 -8.12
C ARG A 104 17.40 1.98 -7.55
N ASN A 105 18.66 1.72 -7.17
CA ASN A 105 19.58 2.77 -6.74
C ASN A 105 20.38 3.38 -7.91
N LYS A 106 21.19 4.40 -7.62
CA LYS A 106 22.09 5.06 -8.60
C LYS A 106 23.08 4.13 -9.30
N ARG A 107 23.40 2.96 -8.72
CA ARG A 107 24.29 1.96 -9.30
C ARG A 107 23.56 0.98 -10.23
N GLY A 108 22.25 1.10 -10.36
CA GLY A 108 21.40 0.18 -11.13
C GLY A 108 21.03 -1.11 -10.39
N GLU A 109 21.42 -1.26 -9.12
CA GLU A 109 21.03 -2.41 -8.29
C GLU A 109 19.55 -2.31 -7.94
N THR A 110 18.81 -3.41 -8.15
CA THR A 110 17.40 -3.51 -7.76
C THR A 110 17.24 -4.22 -6.43
N PHE A 111 16.30 -3.73 -5.62
CA PHE A 111 15.97 -4.32 -4.32
C PHE A 111 14.52 -4.02 -3.95
N ASP A 112 13.95 -4.83 -3.07
CA ASP A 112 12.58 -4.62 -2.61
C ASP A 112 12.53 -3.87 -1.28
N ILE A 113 11.53 -3.00 -1.12
CA ILE A 113 11.16 -2.38 0.15
C ILE A 113 9.76 -2.80 0.54
N ALA A 114 9.56 -3.12 1.82
CA ALA A 114 8.28 -3.61 2.31
C ALA A 114 7.22 -2.51 2.35
N ILE A 115 6.00 -2.85 1.95
CA ILE A 115 4.80 -2.12 2.32
C ILE A 115 4.20 -2.86 3.54
N PRO A 116 3.94 -2.17 4.67
CA PRO A 116 3.44 -2.85 5.86
C PRO A 116 2.12 -3.56 5.58
N ALA A 117 1.84 -4.64 6.30
CA ALA A 117 0.49 -5.18 6.32
C ALA A 117 -0.45 -4.18 7.00
N PHE A 118 -1.56 -3.84 6.34
CA PHE A 118 -2.59 -2.97 6.90
C PHE A 118 -3.98 -3.52 6.66
N SER A 119 -4.87 -3.23 7.60
CA SER A 119 -6.26 -3.67 7.55
C SER A 119 -7.15 -2.65 6.86
N LEU A 120 -8.11 -3.20 6.11
CA LEU A 120 -9.21 -2.53 5.44
C LEU A 120 -10.51 -2.89 6.17
N ASP A 121 -10.66 -2.48 7.43
CA ASP A 121 -11.86 -2.78 8.23
C ASP A 121 -12.82 -1.58 8.21
N LEU A 122 -14.13 -1.84 8.24
CA LEU A 122 -15.12 -0.79 8.47
C LEU A 122 -14.90 -0.12 9.85
N PRO A 123 -15.01 1.22 9.94
CA PRO A 123 -14.92 1.94 11.21
C PRO A 123 -15.96 1.41 12.21
N GLY A 124 -15.53 1.05 13.42
CA GLY A 124 -16.44 0.57 14.48
C GLY A 124 -16.60 -0.95 14.56
N THR A 125 -15.99 -1.72 13.65
CA THR A 125 -15.95 -3.19 13.75
C THR A 125 -14.92 -3.58 14.82
N ARG A 126 -15.36 -3.72 16.06
CA ARG A 126 -14.50 -4.12 17.19
C ARG A 126 -13.99 -5.56 16.94
N ARG A 127 -12.68 -5.73 16.79
CA ARG A 127 -12.06 -7.06 16.80
C ARG A 127 -12.17 -7.64 18.21
N THR A 128 -13.05 -8.61 18.39
CA THR A 128 -12.95 -9.52 19.54
C THR A 128 -11.87 -10.54 19.17
N VAL A 129 -10.68 -10.38 19.74
CA VAL A 129 -9.67 -11.44 19.67
C VAL A 129 -10.07 -12.45 20.75
N ASN A 130 -10.49 -13.64 20.33
CA ASN A 130 -10.70 -14.78 21.23
C ASN A 130 -9.37 -15.40 21.65
#